data_AF-A0A535HLI9-F1
#
_entry.id   AF-A0A535HLI9-F1
#
_cell.length_a   1.000
_cell.length_b   1.000
_cell.length_c   1.000
_cell.angle_alpha   90.00
_cell.angle_beta   90.00
_cell.angle_gamma   90.00
#
_symmetry.space_group_name_H-M   'P 1'
#
loop_
_entity.id
_entity.type
_entity.pdbx_description
1 polymer ?
#
loop_
_entity_poly.entity_id
_entity_poly.type
_entity_poly.pdbx_seq_one_letter_code
_entity_poly.pdbx_strand_id
1 'polypeptide(L)'
;MAGMEFLGRHGIPVLAASGVAINLSGCSGVTFFGTNDNTYTLTLSKTFTGSYSQPSGWNPITHYYTNADNGVGTGAWSDKVAQAASNVVTIATDIAVAITLLVSMVPDTYQYVKCTASAPGDGLLVAVLHDLTVQRKPVNLAKISA
;
A
#
# COMPACT_ATOMS: atom_id res chain seq x y z
N MET A 1 -5.54 26.35 -13.75
CA MET A 1 -6.04 24.96 -13.86
C MET A 1 -7.09 24.77 -12.78
N ALA A 2 -8.29 24.30 -13.11
CA ALA A 2 -9.23 23.86 -12.08
C ALA A 2 -8.69 22.56 -11.47
N GLY A 3 -8.64 22.45 -10.15
CA GLY A 3 -8.18 21.24 -9.47
C GLY A 3 -9.08 20.05 -9.82
N MET A 4 -8.49 18.88 -10.08
CA MET A 4 -9.23 17.63 -10.27
C MET A 4 -9.45 16.95 -8.91
N GLU A 5 -10.64 16.39 -8.70
CA GLU A 5 -10.97 15.64 -7.49
C GLU A 5 -10.10 14.38 -7.38
N PHE A 6 -9.65 14.03 -6.17
CA PHE A 6 -8.78 12.87 -5.95
C PHE A 6 -9.54 11.54 -6.15
N LEU A 7 -10.71 11.41 -5.52
CA LEU A 7 -11.47 10.16 -5.45
C LEU A 7 -12.04 9.76 -6.82
N GLY A 8 -11.78 8.52 -7.23
CA GLY A 8 -12.28 7.95 -8.49
C GLY A 8 -11.66 8.52 -9.76
N ARG A 9 -10.65 9.39 -9.62
CA ARG A 9 -9.84 9.89 -10.73
C ARG A 9 -8.37 9.55 -10.53
N HIS A 10 -7.79 9.99 -9.42
CA HIS A 10 -6.37 9.84 -9.13
C HIS A 10 -6.09 8.68 -8.19
N GLY A 11 -6.99 8.43 -7.24
CA GLY A 11 -6.87 7.26 -6.38
C GLY A 11 -8.10 7.01 -5.53
N ILE A 12 -8.04 5.90 -4.78
CA ILE A 12 -9.09 5.48 -3.85
C ILE A 12 -8.40 5.06 -2.56
N PRO A 13 -8.63 5.77 -1.44
CA PRO A 13 -8.08 5.38 -0.16
C PRO A 13 -8.94 4.26 0.47
N VAL A 14 -8.27 3.28 1.05
CA VAL A 14 -8.83 2.29 1.98
C VAL A 14 -8.22 2.59 3.34
N LEU A 15 -9.08 3.05 4.25
CA LEU A 15 -8.70 3.37 5.63
C LEU A 15 -8.64 2.08 6.46
N ALA A 16 -7.78 2.05 7.49
CA ALA A 16 -7.58 0.87 8.33
C ALA A 16 -7.22 -0.40 7.52
N ALA A 17 -6.29 -0.26 6.59
CA ALA A 17 -5.93 -1.29 5.62
C ALA A 17 -5.03 -2.41 6.19
N SER A 18 -4.61 -2.34 7.47
CA SER A 18 -3.71 -3.33 8.04
C SER A 18 -4.37 -4.70 8.06
N GLY A 19 -3.76 -5.69 7.40
CA GLY A 19 -4.30 -7.05 7.26
C GLY A 19 -5.56 -7.15 6.38
N VAL A 20 -6.03 -6.06 5.78
CA VAL A 20 -7.20 -6.02 4.90
C VAL A 20 -6.81 -6.39 3.48
N ALA A 21 -7.61 -7.26 2.87
CA ALA A 21 -7.44 -7.68 1.49
C ALA A 21 -7.78 -6.54 0.52
N ILE A 22 -6.79 -6.10 -0.26
CA ILE A 22 -6.93 -5.06 -1.27
C ILE A 22 -6.94 -5.70 -2.65
N ASN A 23 -8.01 -5.46 -3.41
CA ASN A 23 -8.11 -5.92 -4.80
C ASN A 23 -7.29 -5.00 -5.73
N LEU A 24 -6.37 -5.59 -6.50
CA LEU A 24 -5.51 -4.88 -7.47
C LEU A 24 -6.14 -4.74 -8.86
N SER A 25 -7.35 -5.25 -9.07
CA SER A 25 -8.06 -5.09 -10.34
C SER A 25 -8.47 -3.63 -10.54
N GLY A 26 -8.12 -3.07 -11.70
CA GLY A 26 -8.58 -1.73 -12.07
C GLY A 26 -7.67 -0.59 -11.60
N CYS A 27 -6.47 -0.88 -11.09
CA CYS A 27 -5.44 0.10 -10.75
C CYS A 27 -4.08 -0.32 -11.32
N SER A 28 -3.12 0.60 -11.38
CA SER A 28 -1.74 0.27 -11.78
C SER A 28 -0.79 0.11 -10.59
N GLY A 29 -1.20 0.53 -9.40
CA GLY A 29 -0.47 0.33 -8.16
C GLY A 29 -1.26 0.67 -6.90
N VAL A 30 -0.68 0.35 -5.76
CA VAL A 30 -1.15 0.72 -4.42
C VAL A 30 0.02 1.24 -3.60
N THR A 31 -0.17 2.36 -2.92
CA THR A 31 0.77 2.88 -1.92
C THR A 31 0.18 2.72 -0.53
N PHE A 32 0.92 2.05 0.35
CA PHE A 32 0.58 1.91 1.76
C PHE A 32 1.28 2.99 2.57
N PHE A 33 0.49 3.79 3.28
CA PHE A 33 0.96 4.79 4.23
C PHE A 33 0.77 4.26 5.64
N GLY A 34 1.87 4.12 6.37
CA GLY A 34 1.88 3.67 7.77
C GLY A 34 2.44 4.74 8.69
N THR A 35 2.09 4.68 9.96
CA THR A 35 2.68 5.47 11.04
C THR A 35 2.59 4.66 12.34
N ASN A 36 3.47 4.96 13.30
CA ASN A 36 3.53 4.38 14.64
C ASN A 36 3.89 2.88 14.73
N ASP A 37 3.79 2.11 13.64
CA ASP A 37 4.31 0.73 13.55
C ASP A 37 5.71 0.68 12.96
N ASN A 38 6.43 -0.40 13.29
CA ASN A 38 7.82 -0.61 12.88
C ASN A 38 7.98 -1.62 11.74
N THR A 39 7.05 -2.56 11.54
CA THR A 39 7.21 -3.63 10.55
C THR A 39 5.99 -3.74 9.66
N TYR A 40 6.21 -3.74 8.35
CA TYR A 40 5.19 -3.79 7.33
C TYR A 40 5.48 -4.96 6.40
N THR A 41 4.57 -5.93 6.37
CA THR A 41 4.74 -7.16 5.59
C THR A 41 3.71 -7.26 4.47
N LEU A 42 4.18 -7.42 3.23
CA LEU A 42 3.33 -7.67 2.08
C LEU A 42 3.11 -9.18 1.88
N THR A 43 1.86 -9.54 1.60
CA THR A 43 1.44 -10.90 1.25
C THR A 43 0.41 -10.84 0.13
N LEU A 44 0.30 -11.91 -0.67
CA LEU A 44 -0.61 -11.99 -1.81
C LEU A 44 -1.58 -13.14 -1.68
N SER A 45 -2.72 -13.01 -2.35
CA SER A 45 -3.62 -14.12 -2.63
C SER A 45 -4.22 -14.04 -4.02
N LYS A 46 -4.65 -15.19 -4.53
CA LYS A 46 -5.36 -15.31 -5.82
C LYS A 46 -6.84 -15.00 -5.68
N THR A 47 -7.40 -15.14 -4.48
CA THR A 47 -8.82 -14.91 -4.19
C THR A 47 -8.97 -14.07 -2.92
N PHE A 48 -10.10 -13.39 -2.78
CA PHE A 48 -10.37 -12.51 -1.64
C PHE A 48 -10.22 -13.23 -0.28
N THR A 49 -10.84 -14.42 -0.16
CA THR A 49 -10.83 -15.27 1.05
C THR A 49 -9.71 -16.30 1.06
N GLY A 50 -8.77 -16.23 0.12
CA GLY A 50 -7.69 -17.21 0.02
C GLY A 50 -6.66 -17.06 1.14
N SER A 51 -5.76 -18.03 1.22
CA SER A 51 -4.57 -17.90 2.06
C SER A 51 -3.68 -16.80 1.50
N TYR A 52 -3.22 -15.91 2.37
CA TYR A 52 -2.26 -14.87 2.03
C TYR A 52 -0.87 -15.36 2.37
N SER A 53 0.01 -15.38 1.38
CA SER A 53 1.38 -15.87 1.55
C SER A 53 2.35 -15.07 0.70
N GLN A 54 3.63 -15.35 0.87
CA GLN A 54 4.72 -14.77 0.10
C GLN A 54 5.11 -15.79 -0.98
N PRO A 55 4.81 -15.54 -2.27
CA PRO A 55 5.28 -16.43 -3.33
C PRO A 55 6.81 -16.48 -3.34
N SER A 56 7.38 -17.65 -3.67
CA SER A 56 8.84 -17.81 -3.72
C SER A 56 9.47 -16.81 -4.68
N GLY A 57 10.51 -16.11 -4.21
CA GLY A 57 11.22 -15.08 -5.00
C GLY A 57 10.48 -13.75 -5.16
N TRP A 58 9.28 -13.59 -4.57
CA TRP A 58 8.53 -12.34 -4.67
C TRP A 58 8.99 -11.32 -3.62
N ASN A 59 9.80 -10.37 -4.09
CA ASN A 59 10.45 -9.35 -3.30
C ASN A 59 10.27 -7.97 -3.96
N PRO A 60 9.05 -7.41 -3.94
CA PRO A 60 8.72 -6.25 -4.77
C PRO A 60 9.26 -4.93 -4.22
N ILE A 61 9.58 -4.86 -2.92
CA ILE A 61 9.96 -3.61 -2.27
C ILE A 61 11.47 -3.40 -2.44
N THR A 62 11.81 -2.55 -3.40
CA THR A 62 13.19 -2.09 -3.64
C THR A 62 13.43 -0.66 -3.18
N HIS A 63 12.36 0.08 -2.94
CA HIS A 63 12.38 1.46 -2.43
C HIS A 63 11.13 1.71 -1.59
N TYR A 64 11.27 2.59 -0.60
CA TYR A 64 10.18 3.11 0.21
C TYR A 64 10.57 4.49 0.73
N TYR A 65 9.60 5.27 1.19
CA TYR A 65 9.87 6.58 1.77
C TYR A 65 9.58 6.58 3.26
N THR A 66 10.36 7.34 4.02
CA THR A 66 10.13 7.56 5.45
C THR A 66 10.07 9.03 5.77
N ASN A 67 9.24 9.42 6.73
CA ASN A 67 9.24 10.75 7.31
C ASN A 67 9.33 10.66 8.83
N ALA A 68 10.43 11.17 9.38
CA ALA A 68 10.76 11.07 10.81
C ALA A 68 9.79 11.87 11.71
N ASP A 69 8.94 12.73 11.14
CA ASP A 69 8.00 13.57 11.88
C ASP A 69 6.57 13.05 11.80
N ASN A 70 6.40 11.71 11.82
CA ASN A 70 5.10 11.04 11.75
C ASN A 70 4.16 11.51 10.61
N GLY A 71 4.70 12.15 9.58
CA GLY A 71 3.90 12.66 8.45
C GLY A 71 3.07 13.90 8.75
N VAL A 72 3.32 14.64 9.85
CA VAL A 72 2.53 15.87 10.18
C VAL A 72 2.91 17.10 9.33
N GLY A 73 3.85 16.94 8.39
CA GLY A 73 4.15 17.94 7.36
C GLY A 73 5.25 18.94 7.71
N THR A 74 5.87 18.81 8.88
CA THR A 74 7.03 19.63 9.32
C THR A 74 8.38 19.00 8.94
N GLY A 75 8.42 17.67 8.77
CA GLY A 75 9.56 16.92 8.24
C GLY A 75 9.45 16.63 6.73
N ALA A 76 10.60 16.52 6.06
CA ALA A 76 10.67 16.07 4.68
C ALA A 76 10.62 14.53 4.58
N TRP A 77 9.99 14.03 3.52
CA TRP A 77 10.10 12.62 3.15
C TRP A 77 11.51 12.32 2.65
N SER A 78 12.09 11.24 3.16
CA SER A 78 13.40 10.74 2.79
C SER A 78 13.25 9.46 1.99
N ASP A 79 13.90 9.39 0.83
CA ASP A 79 14.00 8.17 0.03
C ASP A 79 14.90 7.14 0.72
N LYS A 80 14.42 5.90 0.82
CA LYS A 80 15.17 4.76 1.32
C LYS A 80 15.27 3.71 0.21
N VAL A 81 16.17 3.99 -0.74
CA VAL A 81 16.55 3.09 -1.86
C VAL A 81 17.39 1.88 -1.39
N ALA A 82 17.96 1.93 -0.18
CA ALA A 82 19.06 1.04 0.22
C ALA A 82 18.61 -0.21 1.00
N GLN A 83 17.55 -0.90 0.58
CA GLN A 83 17.27 -2.26 1.06
C GLN A 83 17.44 -3.30 -0.04
N ALA A 84 17.93 -4.48 0.33
CA ALA A 84 17.80 -5.63 -0.56
C ALA A 84 16.31 -5.86 -0.85
N ALA A 85 15.99 -6.25 -2.09
CA ALA A 85 14.63 -6.54 -2.50
C ALA A 85 13.97 -7.46 -1.46
N SER A 86 12.84 -7.01 -0.91
CA SER A 86 12.13 -7.67 0.17
C SER A 86 10.63 -7.52 0.00
N ASN A 87 9.87 -8.33 0.72
CA ASN A 87 8.43 -8.15 0.94
C ASN A 87 8.10 -7.68 2.37
N VAL A 88 9.13 -7.42 3.17
CA VAL A 88 9.06 -6.85 4.52
C VAL A 88 9.86 -5.55 4.55
N VAL A 89 9.29 -4.51 5.14
CA VAL A 89 9.96 -3.26 5.50
C VAL A 89 9.95 -3.13 7.00
N THR A 90 11.12 -2.89 7.59
CA THR A 90 11.26 -2.56 9.01
C THR A 90 11.88 -1.17 9.14
N ILE A 91 11.24 -0.33 9.94
CA ILE A 91 11.63 1.06 10.22
C ILE A 91 11.66 1.29 11.74
N ALA A 92 12.17 2.44 12.18
CA ALA A 92 12.00 2.84 13.58
C ALA A 92 10.52 3.17 13.87
N THR A 93 10.11 3.01 15.13
CA THR A 93 8.79 3.44 15.61
C THR A 93 8.63 4.95 15.48
N ASP A 94 7.39 5.44 15.49
CA ASP A 94 7.07 6.87 15.43
C ASP A 94 7.63 7.58 14.18
N ILE A 95 7.70 6.85 13.07
CA ILE A 95 8.04 7.35 11.74
C ILE A 95 6.89 7.01 10.80
N ALA A 96 6.57 7.93 9.90
CA ALA A 96 5.64 7.63 8.80
C ALA A 96 6.37 6.95 7.64
N VAL A 97 5.73 6.00 6.98
CA VAL A 97 6.28 5.25 5.85
C VAL A 97 5.34 5.25 4.68
N ALA A 98 5.89 5.26 3.46
CA ALA A 98 5.15 5.04 2.23
C ALA A 98 5.81 3.91 1.44
N ILE A 99 5.06 2.82 1.24
CA ILE A 99 5.50 1.62 0.52
C ILE A 99 4.63 1.48 -0.72
N THR A 100 5.22 1.57 -1.90
CA THR A 100 4.50 1.42 -3.17
C THR A 100 4.69 0.02 -3.74
N LEU A 101 3.57 -0.61 -4.11
CA LEU A 101 3.54 -1.85 -4.89
C LEU A 101 2.89 -1.57 -6.23
N LEU A 102 3.62 -1.78 -7.33
CA LEU A 102 3.07 -1.73 -8.68
C LEU A 102 2.47 -3.09 -9.04
N VAL A 103 1.36 -3.08 -9.78
CA VAL A 103 0.70 -4.33 -10.22
C VAL A 103 1.62 -5.14 -11.16
N SER A 104 2.52 -4.49 -11.89
CA SER A 104 3.54 -5.14 -12.72
C SER A 104 4.58 -5.96 -11.93
N MET A 105 4.70 -5.71 -10.62
CA MET A 105 5.59 -6.46 -9.72
C MET A 105 4.90 -7.68 -9.09
N VAL A 106 3.60 -7.86 -9.34
CA VAL A 106 2.80 -8.96 -8.81
C VAL A 106 2.85 -10.14 -9.80
N PRO A 107 3.18 -11.36 -9.35
CA PRO A 107 3.20 -12.52 -10.23
C PRO A 107 1.82 -12.78 -10.83
N ASP A 108 1.81 -13.35 -12.04
CA ASP A 108 0.58 -13.75 -12.71
C ASP A 108 -0.30 -14.61 -11.81
N THR A 109 -1.62 -14.47 -11.97
CA THR A 109 -2.69 -15.13 -11.21
C THR A 109 -2.99 -14.59 -9.80
N TYR A 110 -2.13 -13.75 -9.22
CA TYR A 110 -2.44 -13.06 -7.96
C TYR A 110 -3.22 -11.77 -8.22
N GLN A 111 -4.25 -11.53 -7.41
CA GLN A 111 -5.18 -10.41 -7.61
C GLN A 111 -5.37 -9.56 -6.35
N TYR A 112 -4.97 -10.08 -5.19
CA TYR A 112 -5.18 -9.44 -3.90
C TYR A 112 -3.86 -9.31 -3.17
N VAL A 113 -3.66 -8.17 -2.52
CA VAL A 113 -2.53 -7.89 -1.63
C VAL A 113 -3.02 -7.54 -0.24
N LYS A 114 -2.26 -7.96 0.77
CA LYS A 114 -2.37 -7.47 2.15
C LYS A 114 -1.04 -6.86 2.55
N CYS A 115 -1.12 -5.71 3.19
CA CYS A 115 -0.03 -5.19 3.99
C CYS A 115 -0.44 -5.32 5.45
N THR A 116 0.32 -6.06 6.23
CA THR A 116 0.12 -6.18 7.68
C THR A 116 1.16 -5.31 8.36
N ALA A 117 0.69 -4.29 9.06
CA ALA A 117 1.50 -3.51 9.97
C ALA A 117 1.51 -4.23 11.33
N SER A 118 2.69 -4.42 11.91
CA SER A 118 2.85 -5.11 13.19
C SER A 118 3.83 -4.35 14.08
N ALA A 119 3.38 -4.12 15.31
CA ALA A 119 4.11 -3.61 16.46
C ALA A 119 4.68 -2.18 16.35
N PRO A 120 4.60 -1.36 17.43
CA PRO A 120 3.77 -1.52 18.62
C PRO A 120 2.46 -0.70 18.51
N GLY A 121 1.41 -1.34 18.00
CA GLY A 121 0.03 -0.83 18.03
C GLY A 121 -0.79 -1.41 16.90
N ASP A 122 -2.10 -1.23 16.90
CA ASP A 122 -2.93 -1.45 15.71
C ASP A 122 -2.67 -0.29 14.73
N GLY A 123 -1.43 -0.18 14.23
CA GLY A 123 -0.97 0.99 13.51
C GLY A 123 -1.87 1.32 12.35
N LEU A 124 -2.08 2.63 12.18
CA LEU A 124 -2.94 3.14 11.14
C LEU A 124 -2.24 2.95 9.81
N LEU A 125 -2.72 1.97 9.05
CA LEU A 125 -2.33 1.77 7.67
C LEU A 125 -3.43 2.30 6.75
N VAL A 126 -3.06 3.15 5.80
CA VAL A 126 -3.93 3.61 4.72
C VAL A 126 -3.38 3.09 3.42
N ALA A 127 -4.18 2.33 2.67
CA ALA A 127 -3.81 1.89 1.33
C ALA A 127 -4.46 2.83 0.30
N VAL A 128 -3.68 3.39 -0.61
CA VAL A 128 -4.16 4.25 -1.68
C VAL A 128 -3.93 3.55 -3.01
N LEU A 129 -5.01 3.09 -3.63
CA LEU A 129 -4.94 2.58 -4.99
C LEU A 129 -4.85 3.78 -5.94
N HIS A 130 -3.90 3.76 -6.87
CA HIS A 130 -3.65 4.87 -7.78
C HIS A 130 -3.55 4.40 -9.23
N ASP A 131 -3.59 5.36 -10.16
CA ASP A 131 -3.57 5.11 -11.61
C ASP A 131 -4.70 4.16 -12.04
N LEU A 132 -5.92 4.57 -11.65
CA LEU A 132 -7.14 3.81 -11.88
C LEU A 132 -7.41 3.67 -13.38
N THR A 133 -7.67 2.44 -13.82
CA THR A 133 -8.08 2.21 -15.21
C THR A 133 -9.55 2.60 -15.36
N VAL A 134 -9.81 3.53 -16.30
CA VAL A 134 -11.11 4.17 -16.56
C VAL A 134 -11.59 5.11 -15.44
N GLN A 135 -11.75 6.39 -15.79
CA GLN A 135 -12.28 7.43 -14.91
C GLN A 135 -13.72 7.13 -14.52
N ARG A 136 -13.94 6.74 -13.27
CA ARG A 136 -15.27 6.48 -12.74
C ARG A 136 -15.58 7.55 -11.70
N LYS A 137 -16.64 8.34 -11.94
CA LYS A 137 -17.26 9.16 -10.88
C LYS A 137 -17.34 8.32 -9.59
N PRO A 138 -17.13 8.88 -8.39
CA PRO A 138 -17.03 8.11 -7.14
C PRO A 138 -18.13 7.05 -6.93
N VAL A 139 -19.35 7.32 -7.41
CA VAL A 139 -20.49 6.39 -7.37
C VAL A 139 -20.30 5.10 -8.18
N ASN A 140 -19.41 5.08 -9.17
CA ASN A 140 -19.17 3.95 -10.07
C ASN A 140 -17.93 3.12 -9.66
N LEU A 141 -17.31 3.43 -8.53
CA LEU A 141 -16.15 2.72 -8.01
C LEU A 141 -16.53 1.28 -7.63
N ALA A 142 -15.69 0.31 -8.01
CA ALA A 142 -15.82 -1.05 -7.52
C ALA A 142 -15.59 -1.05 -6.00
N LYS A 143 -16.26 -1.93 -5.26
CA LYS A 143 -15.89 -2.21 -3.87
C LYS A 143 -14.50 -2.84 -3.86
N ILE A 144 -13.54 -2.18 -3.21
CA ILE A 144 -12.11 -2.55 -3.27
C ILE A 144 -11.68 -3.41 -2.08
N SER A 145 -12.41 -3.28 -0.97
CA SER A 145 -12.30 -4.10 0.22
C SER A 145 -13.71 -4.47 0.70
N ALA A 146 -13.84 -5.56 1.46
CA ALA A 146 -15.07 -5.90 2.17
C ALA A 146 -14.98 -5.45 3.63
#